data_AF-K3YC30-F1
#
_entry.id   AF-K3YC30-F1
#
_cell.length_a   1.000
_cell.length_b   1.000
_cell.length_c   1.000
_cell.angle_alpha   90.00
_cell.angle_beta   90.00
_cell.angle_gamma   90.00
#
_symmetry.space_group_name_H-M   'P 1'
#
loop_
_entity.id
_entity.type
_entity.pdbx_description
1 polymer ?
#
loop_
_entity_poly.entity_id
_entity_poly.type
_entity_poly.pdbx_seq_one_letter_code
_entity_poly.pdbx_strand_id
1 'polypeptide(L)'
;MEIFLSAVLGELASRSINFFISKSSKPEVLDVEDSMQRALLRAQVIIDEATGRHITNQAMVQQLNMLRDAMYQGCYILDTFRYQSHDEKDAKDQVRKTRILEQLEDALGSLSAMIIDVKELVLFLKSYPHLYRQPCSMQILLGKCMFGRQMEAELVLSFLLRAQPNGAEELEVLPVVGPSKVGKSTLVAHVCNDERVHDHFSEIMFLSNHDFNAEKLTYLRGGCVKKCQNSTSSKYGRMLVVVEVAGDFNEDEWKKLYAASKRCMTSGSKIIITSRSDKIIKLGTARPVTLKYMSHEAYWYFFKTLEPRMMKGSFFHAMCAICLLRDSFDIHFWCKVVTFLRRLDKWHVSKFGEHLSHALDQNKPAHFWSMARTSEEIVVCHQYECSSQEEVPKIALASVMYGSVKPPGRFEGLVWRSPIPPYYDYIHTCEVQDLKTTAAKRKRS
;
A
#
# COMPACT_ATOMS: atom_id res chain seq x y z
N MET A 1 -20.35 -35.83 19.63
CA MET A 1 -18.90 -35.73 19.96
C MET A 1 -18.39 -34.29 19.86
N GLU A 2 -18.93 -33.44 18.95
CA GLU A 2 -18.52 -32.03 18.82
C GLU A 2 -18.95 -31.10 19.97
N ILE A 3 -20.10 -31.34 20.61
CA ILE A 3 -20.60 -30.50 21.71
C ILE A 3 -19.71 -30.64 22.97
N PHE A 4 -19.19 -31.84 23.22
CA PHE A 4 -18.27 -32.09 24.33
C PHE A 4 -16.89 -31.46 24.09
N LEU A 5 -16.39 -31.44 22.85
CA LEU A 5 -15.14 -30.77 22.50
C LEU A 5 -15.23 -29.24 22.65
N SER A 6 -16.38 -28.65 22.29
CA SER A 6 -16.64 -27.22 22.47
C SER A 6 -16.69 -26.80 23.95
N ALA A 7 -17.31 -27.60 24.81
CA ALA A 7 -17.38 -27.31 26.25
C ALA A 7 -16.00 -27.44 26.91
N VAL A 8 -15.25 -28.49 26.55
CA VAL A 8 -13.88 -28.71 27.07
C VAL A 8 -12.92 -27.60 26.60
N LEU A 9 -13.02 -27.15 25.34
CA LEU A 9 -12.22 -26.04 24.81
C LEU A 9 -12.60 -24.69 25.44
N GLY A 10 -13.89 -24.44 25.68
CA GLY A 10 -14.38 -23.25 26.37
C GLY A 10 -13.88 -23.19 27.81
N GLU A 11 -13.87 -24.32 28.51
CA GLU A 11 -13.37 -24.41 29.88
C GLU A 11 -11.84 -24.35 29.96
N LEU A 12 -11.11 -24.90 28.99
CA LEU A 12 -9.65 -24.73 28.88
C LEU A 12 -9.27 -23.26 28.61
N ALA A 13 -10.03 -22.57 27.76
CA ALA A 13 -9.84 -21.14 27.47
C ALA A 13 -10.14 -20.27 28.71
N SER A 14 -11.20 -20.59 29.47
CA SER A 14 -11.54 -19.87 30.70
C SER A 14 -10.53 -20.12 31.82
N ARG A 15 -10.00 -21.35 31.96
CA ARG A 15 -8.97 -21.67 32.96
C ARG A 15 -7.62 -21.05 32.63
N SER A 16 -7.27 -20.94 31.35
CA SER A 16 -6.06 -20.21 30.95
C SER A 16 -6.19 -18.72 31.22
N ILE A 17 -7.36 -18.09 31.01
CA ILE A 17 -7.61 -16.69 31.36
C ILE A 17 -7.50 -16.46 32.89
N ASN A 18 -8.07 -17.33 33.72
CA ASN A 18 -7.97 -17.22 35.19
C ASN A 18 -6.56 -17.46 35.73
N PHE A 19 -5.75 -18.31 35.06
CA PHE A 19 -4.35 -18.50 35.42
C PHE A 19 -3.53 -17.20 35.27
N PHE A 20 -3.79 -16.41 34.22
CA PHE A 20 -3.10 -15.13 33.98
C PHE A 20 -3.48 -14.04 34.99
N ILE A 21 -4.73 -14.01 35.48
CA ILE A 21 -5.18 -13.00 36.46
C ILE A 21 -4.56 -13.25 37.85
N SER A 22 -4.25 -14.51 38.19
CA SER A 22 -3.76 -14.88 39.53
C SER A 22 -2.27 -14.67 39.80
N LYS A 23 -1.45 -14.40 38.77
CA LYS A 23 0.01 -14.33 38.91
C LYS A 23 0.50 -12.88 38.86
N SER A 24 0.14 -12.10 39.87
CA SER A 24 0.68 -10.76 40.13
C SER A 24 2.05 -10.84 40.82
N SER A 25 3.02 -11.45 40.15
CA SER A 25 4.45 -11.27 40.41
C SER A 25 5.05 -10.70 39.13
N LYS A 26 5.96 -9.71 39.23
CA LYS A 26 6.63 -9.13 38.05
C LYS A 26 6.98 -10.23 37.04
N PRO A 27 6.40 -10.23 35.84
CA PRO A 27 6.62 -11.32 34.90
C PRO A 27 8.09 -11.37 34.53
N GLU A 28 8.62 -12.59 34.45
CA GLU A 28 9.98 -12.79 33.97
C GLU A 28 10.04 -12.43 32.48
N VAL A 29 11.16 -11.87 32.01
CA VAL A 29 11.29 -11.36 30.63
C VAL A 29 10.92 -12.41 29.57
N LEU A 30 11.26 -13.68 29.82
CA LEU A 30 10.90 -14.81 28.96
C LEU A 30 9.39 -15.09 28.95
N ASP A 31 8.68 -14.86 30.06
CA ASP A 31 7.24 -15.07 30.18
C ASP A 31 6.44 -14.01 29.39
N VAL A 32 6.93 -12.76 29.35
CA VAL A 32 6.33 -11.68 28.53
C VAL A 32 6.50 -11.98 27.04
N GLU A 33 7.70 -12.42 26.63
CA GLU A 33 7.98 -12.78 25.23
C GLU A 33 7.10 -13.93 24.74
N ASP A 34 7.04 -15.03 25.48
CA ASP A 34 6.22 -16.20 25.15
C ASP A 34 4.73 -15.84 25.11
N SER A 35 4.28 -14.99 26.04
CA SER A 35 2.90 -14.49 26.06
C SER A 35 2.59 -13.63 24.85
N MET A 36 3.53 -12.79 24.42
CA MET A 36 3.40 -12.00 23.21
C MET A 36 3.31 -12.86 21.96
N GLN A 37 4.17 -13.87 21.82
CA GLN A 37 4.09 -14.80 20.70
C GLN A 37 2.74 -15.52 20.62
N ARG A 38 2.23 -16.00 21.76
CA ARG A 38 0.91 -16.65 21.83
C ARG A 38 -0.23 -15.70 21.46
N ALA A 39 -0.18 -14.45 21.92
CA ALA A 39 -1.18 -13.44 21.57
C ALA A 39 -1.16 -13.12 20.07
N LEU A 40 0.03 -12.93 19.49
CA LEU A 40 0.20 -12.69 18.05
C LEU A 40 -0.34 -13.84 17.20
N LEU A 41 -0.08 -15.10 17.60
CA LEU A 41 -0.63 -16.28 16.90
C LEU A 41 -2.16 -16.29 16.94
N ARG A 42 -2.78 -15.96 18.08
CA ARG A 42 -4.24 -15.89 18.21
C ARG A 42 -4.82 -14.80 17.32
N ALA A 43 -4.23 -13.60 17.32
CA ALA A 43 -4.66 -12.50 16.47
C ALA A 43 -4.57 -12.87 14.98
N GLN A 44 -3.46 -13.49 14.57
CA GLN A 44 -3.27 -13.95 13.19
C GLN A 44 -4.34 -14.95 12.76
N VAL A 45 -4.67 -15.94 13.59
CA VAL A 45 -5.74 -16.91 13.29
C VAL A 45 -7.09 -16.23 13.09
N ILE A 46 -7.43 -15.26 13.95
CA ILE A 46 -8.69 -14.52 13.82
C ILE A 46 -8.72 -13.69 12.54
N ILE A 47 -7.61 -13.00 12.22
CA ILE A 47 -7.51 -12.16 11.02
C ILE A 47 -7.55 -13.01 9.75
N ASP A 48 -6.85 -14.14 9.71
CA ASP A 48 -6.86 -15.05 8.55
C ASP A 48 -8.25 -15.63 8.33
N GLU A 49 -8.92 -16.06 9.39
CA GLU A 49 -10.30 -16.55 9.32
C GLU A 49 -11.24 -15.46 8.79
N ALA A 50 -11.16 -14.25 9.34
CA ALA A 50 -11.99 -13.13 8.94
C ALA A 50 -11.73 -12.68 7.49
N THR A 51 -10.47 -12.68 7.06
CA THR A 51 -10.06 -12.29 5.69
C THR A 51 -10.61 -13.26 4.65
N GLY A 52 -10.84 -14.52 5.02
CA GLY A 52 -11.50 -15.51 4.17
C GLY A 52 -13.02 -15.32 4.02
N ARG A 53 -13.64 -14.31 4.64
CA ARG A 53 -15.10 -14.14 4.71
C ARG A 53 -15.57 -12.83 4.07
N HIS A 54 -16.77 -12.85 3.49
CA HIS A 54 -17.41 -11.66 2.94
C HIS A 54 -18.15 -10.88 4.02
N ILE A 55 -17.40 -10.14 4.84
CA ILE A 55 -17.94 -9.41 5.99
C ILE A 55 -18.58 -8.10 5.50
N THR A 56 -19.91 -8.03 5.58
CA THR A 56 -20.65 -6.84 5.15
C THR A 56 -20.83 -5.81 6.27
N ASN A 57 -20.73 -6.22 7.54
CA ASN A 57 -20.87 -5.32 8.68
C ASN A 57 -19.61 -4.46 8.86
N GLN A 58 -19.75 -3.17 8.54
CA GLN A 58 -18.67 -2.19 8.59
C GLN A 58 -18.03 -2.03 9.98
N ALA A 59 -18.81 -2.13 11.07
CA ALA A 59 -18.29 -2.02 12.42
C ALA A 59 -17.39 -3.22 12.78
N MET A 60 -17.79 -4.43 12.36
CA MET A 60 -16.95 -5.61 12.53
C MET A 60 -15.63 -5.48 11.79
N VAL A 61 -15.65 -5.00 10.54
CA VAL A 61 -14.40 -4.87 9.79
C VAL A 61 -13.50 -3.79 10.39
N GLN A 62 -14.07 -2.71 10.93
CA GLN A 62 -13.29 -1.72 11.68
C GLN A 62 -12.58 -2.33 12.90
N GLN A 63 -13.28 -3.13 13.71
CA GLN A 63 -12.66 -3.80 14.86
C GLN A 63 -11.57 -4.81 14.44
N LEU A 64 -11.77 -5.55 13.35
CA LEU A 64 -10.75 -6.44 12.81
C LEU A 64 -9.50 -5.69 12.34
N ASN A 65 -9.63 -4.47 11.81
CA ASN A 65 -8.47 -3.64 11.48
C ASN A 65 -7.74 -3.17 12.74
N MET A 66 -8.47 -2.79 13.79
CA MET A 66 -7.85 -2.40 15.05
C MET A 66 -7.02 -3.56 15.63
N LEU A 67 -7.56 -4.78 15.60
CA LEU A 67 -6.82 -5.99 15.97
C LEU A 67 -5.56 -6.19 15.10
N ARG A 68 -5.69 -5.99 13.79
CA ARG A 68 -4.56 -6.13 12.85
C ARG A 68 -3.48 -5.07 13.09
N ASP A 69 -3.85 -3.83 13.36
CA ASP A 69 -2.92 -2.76 13.66
C ASP A 69 -2.18 -3.04 14.97
N ALA A 70 -2.89 -3.50 16.01
CA ALA A 70 -2.29 -3.96 17.26
C ALA A 70 -1.34 -5.16 17.05
N MET A 71 -1.72 -6.11 16.18
CA MET A 71 -0.86 -7.24 15.81
C MET A 71 0.44 -6.77 15.13
N TYR A 72 0.35 -5.83 14.19
CA TYR A 72 1.53 -5.27 13.53
C TYR A 72 2.45 -4.54 14.52
N GLN A 73 1.88 -3.70 15.40
CA GLN A 73 2.65 -3.05 16.46
C GLN A 73 3.33 -4.07 17.36
N GLY A 74 2.61 -5.11 17.74
CA GLY A 74 3.14 -6.18 18.56
C GLY A 74 4.31 -6.92 17.93
N CYS A 75 4.19 -7.31 16.65
CA CYS A 75 5.28 -7.93 15.89
C CYS A 75 6.52 -7.03 15.83
N TYR A 76 6.33 -5.73 15.55
CA TYR A 76 7.43 -4.78 15.44
C TYR A 76 8.18 -4.59 16.77
N ILE A 77 7.45 -4.46 17.88
CA ILE A 77 8.05 -4.27 19.21
C ILE A 77 8.77 -5.54 19.66
N LEU A 78 8.18 -6.71 19.44
CA LEU A 78 8.81 -8.01 19.73
C LEU A 78 10.11 -8.19 18.94
N ASP A 79 10.11 -7.87 17.64
CA ASP A 79 11.33 -7.95 16.83
C ASP A 79 12.39 -6.95 17.29
N THR A 80 11.99 -5.74 17.69
CA THR A 80 12.89 -4.71 18.23
C THR A 80 13.52 -5.15 19.54
N PHE A 81 12.74 -5.81 20.40
CA PHE A 81 13.19 -6.38 21.67
C PHE A 81 14.25 -7.49 21.44
N ARG A 82 13.95 -8.45 20.56
CA ARG A 82 14.87 -9.55 20.20
C ARG A 82 16.17 -9.08 19.56
N TYR A 83 16.11 -8.04 18.74
CA TYR A 83 17.32 -7.50 18.12
C TYR A 83 18.28 -6.95 19.19
N GLN A 84 17.75 -6.32 20.24
CA GLN A 84 18.56 -5.68 21.27
C GLN A 84 19.05 -6.64 22.35
N SER A 85 18.40 -7.81 22.53
CA SER A 85 18.96 -8.86 23.40
C SER A 85 20.25 -9.49 22.86
N HIS A 86 20.60 -9.26 21.59
CA HIS A 86 21.81 -9.81 20.97
C HIS A 86 23.02 -8.85 20.92
N ASP A 87 22.86 -7.57 21.30
CA ASP A 87 23.90 -6.54 21.20
C ASP A 87 24.25 -6.02 22.62
N GLU A 88 24.93 -6.85 23.42
CA GLU A 88 25.29 -6.55 24.81
C GLU A 88 26.68 -5.93 24.91
N LYS A 89 26.83 -4.62 24.69
CA LYS A 89 28.14 -3.96 24.87
C LYS A 89 28.19 -2.70 25.75
N ASP A 90 27.10 -1.98 26.03
CA ASP A 90 27.20 -0.72 26.81
C ASP A 90 26.10 -0.47 27.87
N ALA A 91 26.42 0.30 28.93
CA ALA A 91 25.48 0.70 29.99
C ALA A 91 24.28 1.56 29.49
N LYS A 92 24.41 2.22 28.34
CA LYS A 92 23.29 2.91 27.66
C LYS A 92 22.27 1.92 27.08
N ASP A 93 22.68 0.69 26.78
CA ASP A 93 21.81 -0.34 26.23
C ASP A 93 20.88 -0.90 27.30
N GLN A 94 21.27 -0.89 28.57
CA GLN A 94 20.43 -1.39 29.67
C GLN A 94 19.19 -0.52 29.89
N VAL A 95 19.32 0.81 29.90
CA VAL A 95 18.19 1.75 30.02
C VAL A 95 17.25 1.61 28.82
N ARG A 96 17.82 1.41 27.63
CA ARG A 96 17.06 1.21 26.40
C ARG A 96 16.29 -0.10 26.40
N LYS A 97 16.90 -1.17 26.91
CA LYS A 97 16.30 -2.51 27.07
C LYS A 97 15.11 -2.47 28.03
N THR A 98 15.23 -1.79 29.18
CA THR A 98 14.12 -1.61 30.12
C THR A 98 12.95 -0.88 29.47
N ARG A 99 13.22 0.21 28.74
CA ARG A 99 12.16 0.96 28.03
C ARG A 99 11.43 0.12 26.98
N ILE A 100 12.12 -0.80 26.31
CA ILE A 100 11.48 -1.64 25.28
C ILE A 100 10.72 -2.79 25.93
N LEU A 101 11.16 -3.29 27.07
CA LEU A 101 10.39 -4.24 27.86
C LEU A 101 9.03 -3.63 28.27
N GLU A 102 9.03 -2.39 28.78
CA GLU A 102 7.80 -1.65 29.09
C GLU A 102 6.90 -1.50 27.84
N GLN A 103 7.48 -1.15 26.68
CA GLN A 103 6.74 -1.08 25.42
C GLN A 103 6.17 -2.45 24.98
N LEU A 104 6.88 -3.55 25.26
CA LEU A 104 6.43 -4.90 24.94
C LEU A 104 5.26 -5.29 25.84
N GLU A 105 5.31 -4.96 27.13
CA GLU A 105 4.22 -5.17 28.08
C GLU A 105 2.97 -4.37 27.69
N ASP A 106 3.13 -3.09 27.35
CA ASP A 106 2.03 -2.22 26.88
C ASP A 106 1.39 -2.76 25.59
N ALA A 107 2.22 -3.17 24.62
CA ALA A 107 1.74 -3.72 23.35
C ALA A 107 1.02 -5.07 23.55
N LEU A 108 1.53 -5.91 24.46
CA LEU A 108 0.87 -7.16 24.85
C LEU A 108 -0.50 -6.88 25.49
N GLY A 109 -0.59 -5.88 26.37
CA GLY A 109 -1.84 -5.45 26.99
C GLY A 109 -2.85 -4.98 25.95
N SER A 110 -2.43 -4.11 25.03
CA SER A 110 -3.28 -3.60 23.95
C SER A 110 -3.77 -4.71 23.01
N LEU A 111 -2.88 -5.61 22.57
CA LEU A 111 -3.23 -6.73 21.72
C LEU A 111 -4.19 -7.70 22.42
N SER A 112 -3.95 -7.99 23.69
CA SER A 112 -4.80 -8.88 24.47
C SER A 112 -6.20 -8.31 24.66
N ALA A 113 -6.33 -7.00 24.91
CA ALA A 113 -7.62 -6.32 24.98
C ALA A 113 -8.37 -6.42 23.64
N MET A 114 -7.71 -6.15 22.52
CA MET A 114 -8.32 -6.27 21.19
C MET A 114 -8.80 -7.70 20.90
N ILE A 115 -8.01 -8.72 21.26
CA ILE A 115 -8.40 -10.13 21.10
C ILE A 115 -9.66 -10.46 21.91
N ILE A 116 -9.79 -9.90 23.11
CA ILE A 116 -10.98 -10.08 23.96
C ILE A 116 -12.18 -9.40 23.29
N ASP A 117 -12.03 -8.15 22.84
CA ASP A 117 -13.11 -7.37 22.22
C ASP A 117 -13.66 -8.04 20.96
N VAL A 118 -12.79 -8.63 20.12
CA VAL A 118 -13.22 -9.33 18.91
C VAL A 118 -13.66 -10.78 19.15
N LYS A 119 -13.50 -11.33 20.35
CA LYS A 119 -13.77 -12.75 20.64
C LYS A 119 -15.23 -13.12 20.34
N GLU A 120 -16.15 -12.26 20.73
CA GLU A 120 -17.58 -12.45 20.45
C GLU A 120 -17.87 -12.30 18.95
N LEU A 121 -17.12 -11.43 18.26
CA LEU A 121 -17.24 -11.27 16.81
C LEU A 121 -16.83 -12.49 16.01
N VAL A 122 -15.92 -13.31 16.53
CA VAL A 122 -15.53 -14.58 15.89
C VAL A 122 -16.73 -15.52 15.71
N LEU A 123 -17.72 -15.47 16.61
CA LEU A 123 -18.95 -16.26 16.45
C LEU A 123 -19.77 -15.78 15.25
N PHE A 124 -19.84 -14.47 15.02
CA PHE A 124 -20.53 -13.90 13.86
C PHE A 124 -19.79 -14.15 12.56
N LEU A 125 -18.47 -14.38 12.55
CA LEU A 125 -17.75 -14.75 11.33
C LEU A 125 -18.39 -15.98 10.67
N LYS A 126 -18.88 -16.95 11.45
CA LYS A 126 -19.53 -18.16 10.93
C LYS A 126 -20.77 -17.89 10.06
N SER A 127 -21.47 -16.77 10.25
CA SER A 127 -22.64 -16.43 9.45
C SER A 127 -22.30 -15.81 8.09
N TYR A 128 -21.06 -15.38 7.88
CA TYR A 128 -20.62 -14.84 6.60
C TYR A 128 -20.12 -15.95 5.67
N PRO A 129 -20.49 -15.91 4.38
CA PRO A 129 -20.00 -16.87 3.40
C PRO A 129 -18.50 -16.70 3.20
N HIS A 130 -17.83 -17.81 2.91
CA HIS A 130 -16.42 -17.80 2.55
C HIS A 130 -16.25 -17.17 1.17
N LEU A 131 -15.33 -16.20 1.07
CA LEU A 131 -14.89 -15.66 -0.21
C LEU A 131 -14.02 -16.67 -0.95
N TYR A 132 -13.19 -17.41 -0.21
CA TYR A 132 -12.17 -18.29 -0.77
C TYR A 132 -11.96 -19.52 0.11
N ARG A 133 -11.54 -20.64 -0.51
CA ARG A 133 -11.32 -21.92 0.18
C ARG A 133 -9.86 -22.13 0.66
N GLN A 134 -8.96 -21.18 0.40
CA GLN A 134 -7.50 -21.30 0.65
C GLN A 134 -7.00 -20.29 1.70
N PRO A 135 -5.89 -20.57 2.43
CA PRO A 135 -5.32 -19.67 3.44
C PRO A 135 -4.91 -18.30 2.89
N CYS A 136 -5.05 -17.25 3.70
CA CYS A 136 -4.78 -15.87 3.31
C CYS A 136 -3.32 -15.59 2.91
N SER A 137 -2.36 -16.29 3.52
CA SER A 137 -0.94 -16.20 3.13
C SER A 137 -0.70 -16.64 1.67
N MET A 138 -1.38 -17.70 1.21
CA MET A 138 -1.35 -18.10 -0.19
C MET A 138 -2.08 -17.09 -1.10
N GLN A 139 -3.12 -16.39 -0.61
CA GLN A 139 -3.84 -15.42 -1.43
C GLN A 139 -3.06 -14.13 -1.67
N ILE A 140 -2.30 -13.65 -0.67
CA ILE A 140 -1.35 -12.55 -0.86
C ILE A 140 -0.31 -12.96 -1.90
N LEU A 141 0.21 -14.19 -1.80
CA LEU A 141 1.17 -14.74 -2.76
C LEU A 141 0.58 -14.89 -4.19
N LEU A 142 -0.72 -15.23 -4.29
CA LEU A 142 -1.46 -15.36 -5.54
C LEU A 142 -2.04 -14.02 -6.05
N GLY A 143 -1.78 -12.90 -5.37
CA GLY A 143 -2.30 -11.58 -5.74
C GLY A 143 -3.82 -11.42 -5.60
N LYS A 144 -4.51 -12.37 -4.93
CA LYS A 144 -5.96 -12.37 -4.69
C LYS A 144 -6.41 -11.53 -3.50
N CYS A 145 -5.47 -11.03 -2.69
CA CYS A 145 -5.77 -10.13 -1.58
C CYS A 145 -4.68 -9.07 -1.46
N MET A 146 -5.07 -7.80 -1.38
CA MET A 146 -4.12 -6.70 -1.13
C MET A 146 -3.81 -6.55 0.36
N PHE A 147 -2.52 -6.64 0.70
CA PHE A 147 -2.04 -6.44 2.06
C PHE A 147 -2.49 -5.09 2.63
N GLY A 148 -3.13 -5.12 3.80
CA GLY A 148 -3.54 -3.93 4.54
C GLY A 148 -4.65 -3.08 3.89
N ARG A 149 -5.27 -3.54 2.78
CA ARG A 149 -6.27 -2.78 2.00
C ARG A 149 -7.62 -3.46 1.82
N GLN A 150 -7.87 -4.50 2.61
CA GLN A 150 -9.09 -5.31 2.53
C GLN A 150 -10.35 -4.46 2.73
N MET A 151 -10.30 -3.47 3.62
CA MET A 151 -11.43 -2.58 3.83
C MET A 151 -11.74 -1.72 2.64
N GLU A 152 -10.72 -1.03 2.14
CA GLU A 152 -10.87 -0.16 0.99
C GLU A 152 -11.31 -0.98 -0.24
N ALA A 153 -10.84 -2.21 -0.38
CA ALA A 153 -11.26 -3.13 -1.44
C ALA A 153 -12.74 -3.50 -1.31
N GLU A 154 -13.21 -3.92 -0.13
CA GLU A 154 -14.61 -4.25 0.12
C GLU A 154 -15.55 -3.04 -0.02
N LEU A 155 -15.10 -1.83 0.36
CA LEU A 155 -15.86 -0.59 0.12
C LEU A 155 -16.03 -0.30 -1.38
N VAL A 156 -14.96 -0.46 -2.16
CA VAL A 156 -15.04 -0.29 -3.62
C VAL A 156 -15.91 -1.38 -4.25
N LEU A 157 -15.72 -2.63 -3.85
CA LEU A 157 -16.46 -3.78 -4.35
C LEU A 157 -17.96 -3.69 -4.03
N SER A 158 -18.32 -3.37 -2.80
CA SER A 158 -19.71 -3.18 -2.38
C SER A 158 -20.36 -2.03 -3.14
N PHE A 159 -19.64 -0.92 -3.36
CA PHE A 159 -20.11 0.15 -4.24
C PHE A 159 -20.35 -0.36 -5.66
N LEU A 160 -19.42 -1.13 -6.24
CA LEU A 160 -19.50 -1.63 -7.61
C LEU A 160 -20.64 -2.63 -7.83
N LEU A 161 -20.87 -3.55 -6.90
CA LEU A 161 -21.87 -4.61 -7.04
C LEU A 161 -23.28 -4.21 -6.55
N ARG A 162 -23.42 -3.07 -5.85
CA ARG A 162 -24.71 -2.56 -5.40
C ARG A 162 -25.68 -2.32 -6.56
N ALA A 163 -26.91 -2.80 -6.46
CA ALA A 163 -27.97 -2.49 -7.42
C ALA A 163 -28.35 -0.99 -7.35
N GLN A 164 -28.55 -0.37 -8.50
CA GLN A 164 -29.04 1.01 -8.55
C GLN A 164 -30.47 1.07 -8.00
N PRO A 165 -30.82 2.10 -7.19
CA PRO A 165 -32.20 2.34 -6.82
C PRO A 165 -33.05 2.60 -8.08
N ASN A 166 -34.26 2.01 -8.13
CA ASN A 166 -35.18 2.22 -9.23
C ASN A 166 -35.48 3.72 -9.40
N GLY A 167 -35.19 4.28 -10.59
CA GLY A 167 -35.47 5.68 -10.92
C GLY A 167 -34.29 6.66 -10.74
N ALA A 168 -33.09 6.20 -10.40
CA ALA A 168 -31.91 7.07 -10.36
C ALA A 168 -31.50 7.51 -11.79
N GLU A 169 -31.62 8.81 -12.09
CA GLU A 169 -31.19 9.40 -13.37
C GLU A 169 -29.70 9.76 -13.41
N GLU A 170 -29.02 9.75 -12.25
CA GLU A 170 -27.62 10.14 -12.14
C GLU A 170 -26.67 8.93 -12.19
N LEU A 171 -25.53 9.14 -12.84
CA LEU A 171 -24.48 8.14 -12.90
C LEU A 171 -23.73 8.09 -11.58
N GLU A 172 -23.56 6.89 -11.03
CA GLU A 172 -22.88 6.73 -9.74
C GLU A 172 -21.36 6.91 -9.88
N VAL A 173 -20.79 7.73 -8.99
CA VAL A 173 -19.37 8.08 -8.97
C VAL A 173 -18.78 7.80 -7.60
N LEU A 174 -17.72 7.01 -7.55
CA LEU A 174 -16.92 6.75 -6.35
C LEU A 174 -15.57 7.48 -6.40
N PRO A 175 -15.36 8.47 -5.53
CA PRO A 175 -14.04 9.08 -5.37
C PRO A 175 -13.13 8.17 -4.52
N VAL A 176 -11.93 7.89 -5.03
CA VAL A 176 -10.84 7.25 -4.30
C VAL A 176 -9.71 8.26 -4.13
N VAL A 177 -9.53 8.75 -2.91
CA VAL A 177 -8.57 9.82 -2.60
C VAL A 177 -7.46 9.32 -1.70
N GLY A 178 -6.29 9.94 -1.80
CA GLY A 178 -5.18 9.63 -0.91
C GLY A 178 -3.84 10.10 -1.46
N PRO A 179 -2.79 10.10 -0.63
CA PRO A 179 -1.47 10.59 -1.01
C PRO A 179 -0.87 9.97 -2.28
N SER A 180 0.20 10.60 -2.77
CA SER A 180 0.99 10.06 -3.88
C SER A 180 1.46 8.63 -3.58
N LYS A 181 1.43 7.73 -4.57
CA LYS A 181 1.99 6.36 -4.47
C LYS A 181 1.48 5.53 -3.26
N VAL A 182 0.27 5.82 -2.77
CA VAL A 182 -0.35 5.11 -1.63
C VAL A 182 -1.04 3.79 -2.03
N GLY A 183 -1.14 3.51 -3.34
CA GLY A 183 -1.75 2.30 -3.90
C GLY A 183 -3.20 2.45 -4.38
N LYS A 184 -3.65 3.66 -4.75
CA LYS A 184 -5.03 3.89 -5.26
C LYS A 184 -5.31 3.09 -6.55
N SER A 185 -4.44 3.22 -7.53
CA SER A 185 -4.59 2.60 -8.86
C SER A 185 -4.44 1.08 -8.73
N THR A 186 -3.54 0.62 -7.86
CA THR A 186 -3.41 -0.79 -7.46
C THR A 186 -4.69 -1.34 -6.82
N LEU A 187 -5.32 -0.58 -5.92
CA LEU A 187 -6.59 -0.96 -5.30
C LEU A 187 -7.70 -1.13 -6.34
N VAL A 188 -7.86 -0.14 -7.21
CA VAL A 188 -8.91 -0.19 -8.23
C VAL A 188 -8.65 -1.31 -9.22
N ALA A 189 -7.40 -1.48 -9.70
CA ALA A 189 -7.03 -2.57 -10.58
C ALA A 189 -7.28 -3.95 -9.94
N HIS A 190 -6.97 -4.10 -8.65
CA HIS A 190 -7.23 -5.33 -7.90
C HIS A 190 -8.72 -5.67 -7.85
N VAL A 191 -9.57 -4.70 -7.53
CA VAL A 191 -11.02 -4.92 -7.48
C VAL A 191 -11.60 -5.14 -8.88
N CYS A 192 -11.08 -4.49 -9.92
CA CYS A 192 -11.51 -4.73 -11.30
C CYS A 192 -11.19 -6.16 -11.79
N ASN A 193 -10.17 -6.79 -11.22
CA ASN A 193 -9.81 -8.18 -11.51
C ASN A 193 -10.63 -9.20 -10.71
N ASP A 194 -11.51 -8.77 -9.80
CA ASP A 194 -12.43 -9.67 -9.10
C ASP A 194 -13.45 -10.25 -10.09
N GLU A 195 -13.60 -11.57 -10.10
CA GLU A 195 -14.49 -12.30 -11.02
C GLU A 195 -15.92 -11.74 -10.97
N ARG A 196 -16.42 -11.34 -9.79
CA ARG A 196 -17.76 -10.78 -9.63
C ARG A 196 -17.90 -9.43 -10.31
N VAL A 197 -16.83 -8.63 -10.34
CA VAL A 197 -16.81 -7.32 -11.02
C VAL A 197 -16.74 -7.53 -12.53
N HIS A 198 -15.88 -8.46 -12.98
CA HIS A 198 -15.78 -8.84 -14.39
C HIS A 198 -17.11 -9.39 -14.93
N ASP A 199 -17.84 -10.19 -14.14
CA ASP A 199 -19.16 -10.70 -14.53
C ASP A 199 -20.25 -9.62 -14.48
N HIS A 200 -20.08 -8.59 -13.66
CA HIS A 200 -21.06 -7.51 -13.50
C HIS A 200 -20.94 -6.42 -14.57
N PHE A 201 -19.73 -6.14 -15.07
CA PHE A 201 -19.46 -5.11 -16.07
C PHE A 201 -18.94 -5.74 -17.36
N SER A 202 -19.63 -5.49 -18.48
CA SER A 202 -19.24 -6.02 -19.79
C SER A 202 -18.01 -5.34 -20.37
N GLU A 203 -17.66 -4.15 -19.86
CA GLU A 203 -16.50 -3.39 -20.29
C GLU A 203 -15.96 -2.54 -19.12
N ILE A 204 -14.65 -2.60 -18.92
CA ILE A 204 -13.92 -1.79 -17.93
C ILE A 204 -12.90 -0.95 -18.70
N MET A 205 -13.02 0.38 -18.59
CA MET A 205 -12.18 1.34 -19.30
C MET A 205 -11.34 2.14 -18.30
N PHE A 206 -10.02 2.21 -18.54
CA PHE A 206 -9.10 3.04 -17.76
C PHE A 206 -8.73 4.29 -18.56
N LEU A 207 -8.92 5.47 -17.96
CA LEU A 207 -8.65 6.78 -18.54
C LEU A 207 -7.72 7.56 -17.62
N SER A 208 -6.72 8.23 -18.18
CA SER A 208 -5.83 9.15 -17.46
C SER A 208 -6.17 10.62 -17.76
N ASN A 209 -5.64 11.57 -16.98
CA ASN A 209 -5.85 13.02 -17.19
C ASN A 209 -5.47 13.47 -18.63
N HIS A 210 -4.49 12.81 -19.27
CA HIS A 210 -4.10 13.12 -20.66
C HIS A 210 -5.11 12.62 -21.71
N ASP A 211 -6.04 11.75 -21.31
CA ASP A 211 -7.06 11.15 -22.18
C ASP A 211 -8.35 11.95 -22.27
N PHE A 212 -8.44 13.09 -21.56
CA PHE A 212 -9.59 14.01 -21.65
C PHE A 212 -9.68 14.75 -22.99
N ASN A 213 -8.68 14.59 -23.88
CA ASN A 213 -8.71 15.12 -25.24
C ASN A 213 -9.82 14.45 -26.08
N ALA A 214 -10.44 15.25 -26.96
CA ALA A 214 -11.66 14.91 -27.69
C ALA A 214 -11.62 13.58 -28.47
N GLU A 215 -10.43 13.09 -28.85
CA GLU A 215 -10.24 11.84 -29.60
C GLU A 215 -10.62 10.58 -28.80
N LYS A 216 -10.27 10.44 -27.51
CA LYS A 216 -10.70 9.27 -26.71
C LYS A 216 -12.15 9.37 -26.23
N LEU A 217 -12.68 10.59 -26.05
CA LEU A 217 -14.12 10.79 -25.90
C LEU A 217 -14.89 10.33 -27.16
N THR A 218 -14.27 10.37 -28.35
CA THR A 218 -14.86 9.77 -29.55
C THR A 218 -14.84 8.24 -29.55
N TYR A 219 -14.02 7.57 -28.72
CA TYR A 219 -14.14 6.11 -28.50
C TYR A 219 -15.34 5.75 -27.64
N LEU A 220 -15.63 6.51 -26.57
CA LEU A 220 -16.90 6.38 -25.84
C LEU A 220 -18.10 6.62 -26.78
N ARG A 221 -17.97 7.56 -27.73
CA ARG A 221 -19.01 7.86 -28.71
C ARG A 221 -19.08 6.85 -29.88
N GLY A 222 -17.95 6.34 -30.35
CA GLY A 222 -17.78 5.57 -31.58
C GLY A 222 -17.73 4.06 -31.36
N GLY A 223 -17.23 3.61 -30.19
CA GLY A 223 -17.33 2.23 -29.72
C GLY A 223 -18.78 1.86 -29.38
N CYS A 224 -19.52 2.77 -28.74
CA CYS A 224 -20.96 2.64 -28.53
C CYS A 224 -21.77 2.62 -29.84
N VAL A 225 -21.28 3.23 -30.93
CA VAL A 225 -21.99 3.25 -32.23
C VAL A 225 -21.63 2.04 -33.11
N LYS A 226 -20.37 1.58 -33.11
CA LYS A 226 -19.93 0.46 -33.96
C LYS A 226 -20.35 -0.93 -33.45
N LYS A 227 -20.51 -1.13 -32.13
CA LYS A 227 -21.03 -2.42 -31.59
C LYS A 227 -22.56 -2.53 -31.63
N CYS A 228 -23.28 -1.43 -31.83
CA CYS A 228 -24.75 -1.43 -31.91
C CYS A 228 -25.33 -1.95 -33.24
N GLN A 229 -24.51 -2.38 -34.20
CA GLN A 229 -25.02 -2.89 -35.48
C GLN A 229 -24.80 -4.37 -35.74
N ASN A 230 -23.82 -5.06 -35.12
CA ASN A 230 -23.48 -6.44 -35.50
C ASN A 230 -23.15 -7.38 -34.33
N SER A 231 -24.07 -7.50 -33.36
CA SER A 231 -24.06 -8.65 -32.46
C SER A 231 -25.47 -8.95 -31.97
N THR A 232 -26.05 -10.02 -32.51
CA THR A 232 -27.16 -10.75 -31.91
C THR A 232 -26.77 -11.16 -30.48
N SER A 233 -27.54 -10.66 -29.50
CA SER A 233 -27.59 -11.10 -28.10
C SER A 233 -26.55 -10.55 -27.09
N SER A 234 -26.41 -9.23 -26.97
CA SER A 234 -26.54 -8.58 -25.64
C SER A 234 -27.04 -7.14 -25.77
N LYS A 235 -28.34 -6.96 -25.59
CA LYS A 235 -28.90 -5.63 -25.32
C LYS A 235 -28.50 -5.28 -23.87
N TYR A 236 -27.75 -4.20 -23.67
CA TYR A 236 -27.36 -3.57 -22.39
C TYR A 236 -26.20 -4.23 -21.61
N GLY A 237 -24.95 -3.84 -21.93
CA GLY A 237 -23.78 -4.15 -21.09
C GLY A 237 -23.44 -2.99 -20.15
N ARG A 238 -23.37 -3.25 -18.83
CA ARG A 238 -22.92 -2.26 -17.84
C ARG A 238 -21.45 -1.94 -18.08
N MET A 239 -21.09 -0.67 -17.99
CA MET A 239 -19.71 -0.21 -18.15
C MET A 239 -19.15 0.32 -16.83
N LEU A 240 -17.88 0.05 -16.58
CA LEU A 240 -17.10 0.70 -15.52
C LEU A 240 -16.05 1.60 -16.14
N VAL A 241 -16.08 2.89 -15.82
CA VAL A 241 -15.05 3.84 -16.24
C VAL A 241 -14.19 4.21 -15.02
N VAL A 242 -12.89 3.95 -15.11
CA VAL A 242 -11.90 4.30 -14.10
C VAL A 242 -11.11 5.49 -14.61
N VAL A 243 -11.18 6.61 -13.89
CA VAL A 243 -10.51 7.88 -14.24
C VAL A 243 -9.39 8.15 -13.25
N GLU A 244 -8.15 8.20 -13.72
CA GLU A 244 -6.97 8.51 -12.93
C GLU A 244 -6.53 9.97 -13.16
N VAL A 245 -6.71 10.80 -12.14
CA VAL A 245 -6.38 12.22 -12.19
C VAL A 245 -5.00 12.47 -11.57
N ALA A 246 -4.01 12.66 -12.45
CA ALA A 246 -2.67 13.10 -12.07
C ALA A 246 -2.60 14.63 -12.01
N GLY A 247 -2.30 15.17 -10.83
CA GLY A 247 -2.06 16.62 -10.66
C GLY A 247 -3.33 17.44 -10.45
N ASP A 248 -3.35 18.64 -11.03
CA ASP A 248 -4.50 19.55 -10.92
C ASP A 248 -5.68 19.07 -11.76
N PHE A 249 -6.85 19.15 -11.14
CA PHE A 249 -8.09 18.66 -11.70
C PHE A 249 -8.88 19.80 -12.35
N ASN A 250 -9.23 19.63 -13.63
CA ASN A 250 -10.08 20.56 -14.35
C ASN A 250 -11.56 20.13 -14.27
N GLU A 251 -12.36 20.92 -13.55
CA GLU A 251 -13.79 20.66 -13.39
C GLU A 251 -14.57 20.68 -14.71
N ASP A 252 -14.15 21.48 -15.69
CA ASP A 252 -14.85 21.57 -16.96
C ASP A 252 -14.56 20.38 -17.88
N GLU A 253 -13.36 19.81 -17.81
CA GLU A 253 -13.03 18.53 -18.46
C GLU A 253 -13.83 17.38 -17.86
N TRP A 254 -13.96 17.35 -16.54
CA TRP A 254 -14.82 16.38 -15.87
C TRP A 254 -16.29 16.52 -16.25
N LYS A 255 -16.86 17.72 -16.28
CA LYS A 255 -18.25 17.94 -16.72
C LYS A 255 -18.48 17.41 -18.13
N LYS A 256 -17.52 17.61 -19.04
CA LYS A 256 -17.58 17.07 -20.42
C LYS A 256 -17.55 15.54 -20.41
N LEU A 257 -16.63 14.92 -19.66
CA LEU A 257 -16.55 13.47 -19.55
C LEU A 257 -17.84 12.90 -18.91
N TYR A 258 -18.29 13.45 -17.79
CA TYR A 258 -19.50 13.01 -17.10
C TYR A 258 -20.73 13.11 -18.00
N ALA A 259 -20.90 14.20 -18.74
CA ALA A 259 -21.99 14.36 -19.69
C ALA A 259 -21.91 13.37 -20.87
N ALA A 260 -20.72 13.07 -21.37
CA ALA A 260 -20.50 12.06 -22.40
C ALA A 260 -20.83 10.65 -21.87
N SER A 261 -20.33 10.31 -20.69
CA SER A 261 -20.59 9.06 -19.98
C SER A 261 -22.08 8.84 -19.73
N LYS A 262 -22.79 9.85 -19.19
CA LYS A 262 -24.23 9.79 -18.94
C LYS A 262 -25.06 9.53 -20.22
N ARG A 263 -24.60 10.01 -21.37
CA ARG A 263 -25.27 9.78 -22.67
C ARG A 263 -25.03 8.40 -23.26
N CYS A 264 -23.91 7.76 -22.93
CA CYS A 264 -23.46 6.52 -23.60
C CYS A 264 -23.61 5.27 -22.72
N MET A 265 -23.58 5.43 -21.40
CA MET A 265 -23.60 4.32 -20.44
C MET A 265 -25.03 3.89 -20.10
N THR A 266 -25.25 2.59 -19.98
CA THR A 266 -26.56 2.03 -19.60
C THR A 266 -26.78 2.11 -18.08
N SER A 267 -28.03 1.95 -17.63
CA SER A 267 -28.33 1.81 -16.19
C SER A 267 -27.49 0.70 -15.55
N GLY A 268 -27.03 0.95 -14.32
CA GLY A 268 -26.10 0.10 -13.58
C GLY A 268 -24.61 0.32 -13.89
N SER A 269 -24.27 1.18 -14.85
CA SER A 269 -22.88 1.56 -15.12
C SER A 269 -22.37 2.54 -14.05
N LYS A 270 -21.06 2.55 -13.80
CA LYS A 270 -20.45 3.31 -12.70
C LYS A 270 -19.13 3.95 -13.10
N ILE A 271 -18.74 5.00 -12.37
CA ILE A 271 -17.44 5.65 -12.50
C ILE A 271 -16.67 5.54 -11.18
N ILE A 272 -15.39 5.20 -11.27
CA ILE A 272 -14.41 5.41 -10.19
C ILE A 272 -13.48 6.54 -10.62
N ILE A 273 -13.27 7.51 -9.74
CA ILE A 273 -12.31 8.60 -9.98
C ILE A 273 -11.24 8.57 -8.88
N THR A 274 -9.97 8.46 -9.28
CA THR A 274 -8.82 8.43 -8.36
C THR A 274 -8.03 9.74 -8.41
N SER A 275 -7.63 10.27 -7.26
CA SER A 275 -6.79 11.48 -7.21
C SER A 275 -5.97 11.61 -5.93
N ARG A 276 -4.92 12.43 -5.98
CA ARG A 276 -4.18 12.91 -4.81
C ARG A 276 -4.89 14.06 -4.09
N SER A 277 -5.81 14.75 -4.77
CA SER A 277 -6.49 15.93 -4.24
C SER A 277 -7.88 15.57 -3.73
N ASP A 278 -8.20 15.98 -2.51
CA ASP A 278 -9.54 15.83 -1.91
C ASP A 278 -10.61 16.66 -2.66
N LYS A 279 -10.21 17.53 -3.60
CA LYS A 279 -11.14 18.28 -4.46
C LYS A 279 -12.09 17.39 -5.25
N ILE A 280 -11.73 16.14 -5.56
CA ILE A 280 -12.61 15.22 -6.30
C ILE A 280 -13.75 14.65 -5.45
N ILE A 281 -13.73 14.81 -4.11
CA ILE A 281 -14.76 14.27 -3.21
C ILE A 281 -16.14 14.81 -3.58
N LYS A 282 -16.23 16.11 -3.93
CA LYS A 282 -17.49 16.77 -4.30
C LYS A 282 -18.13 16.24 -5.60
N LEU A 283 -17.40 15.43 -6.37
CA LEU A 283 -17.86 14.83 -7.62
C LEU A 283 -18.51 13.47 -7.39
N GLY A 284 -18.33 12.91 -6.19
CA GLY A 284 -18.86 11.61 -5.82
C GLY A 284 -20.34 11.64 -5.52
N THR A 285 -21.03 10.58 -5.91
CA THR A 285 -22.40 10.28 -5.47
C THR A 285 -22.41 9.27 -4.32
N ALA A 286 -21.24 8.76 -3.93
CA ALA A 286 -21.04 7.82 -2.83
C ALA A 286 -19.97 8.36 -1.86
N ARG A 287 -19.95 7.79 -0.66
CA ARG A 287 -18.93 8.12 0.35
C ARG A 287 -17.53 7.84 -0.24
N PRO A 288 -16.58 8.79 -0.18
CA PRO A 288 -15.26 8.59 -0.74
C PRO A 288 -14.49 7.51 0.01
N VAL A 289 -13.66 6.77 -0.72
CA VAL A 289 -12.69 5.83 -0.16
C VAL A 289 -11.36 6.56 -0.01
N THR A 290 -10.92 6.74 1.24
CA THR A 290 -9.68 7.48 1.54
C THR A 290 -8.57 6.51 1.92
N LEU A 291 -7.51 6.46 1.10
CA LEU A 291 -6.32 5.69 1.39
C LEU A 291 -5.32 6.56 2.14
N LYS A 292 -4.87 6.07 3.29
CA LYS A 292 -3.74 6.63 4.06
C LYS A 292 -2.51 5.75 3.89
N TYR A 293 -1.32 6.30 4.13
CA TYR A 293 -0.14 5.46 4.27
C TYR A 293 -0.34 4.45 5.41
N MET A 294 0.19 3.24 5.24
CA MET A 294 0.22 2.25 6.32
C MET A 294 1.10 2.73 7.47
N SER A 295 0.87 2.21 8.67
CA SER A 295 1.73 2.47 9.81
C SER A 295 3.15 1.93 9.58
N HIS A 296 4.12 2.42 10.35
CA HIS A 296 5.50 1.94 10.22
C HIS A 296 5.60 0.44 10.49
N GLU A 297 4.81 -0.03 11.46
CA GLU A 297 4.76 -1.40 11.93
C GLU A 297 4.10 -2.32 10.90
N ALA A 298 3.06 -1.83 10.21
CA ALA A 298 2.43 -2.53 9.09
C ALA A 298 3.41 -2.69 7.91
N TYR A 299 4.15 -1.64 7.56
CA TYR A 299 5.22 -1.75 6.56
C TYR A 299 6.29 -2.75 7.01
N TRP A 300 6.77 -2.66 8.25
CA TRP A 300 7.75 -3.61 8.80
C TRP A 300 7.27 -5.05 8.66
N TYR A 301 6.03 -5.32 9.03
CA TYR A 301 5.42 -6.64 8.89
C TYR A 301 5.39 -7.09 7.42
N PHE A 302 4.94 -6.22 6.50
CA PHE A 302 4.91 -6.49 5.06
C PHE A 302 6.30 -6.82 4.48
N PHE A 303 7.33 -6.08 4.90
CA PHE A 303 8.70 -6.37 4.50
C PHE A 303 9.17 -7.72 5.05
N LYS A 304 8.90 -7.99 6.33
CA LYS A 304 9.32 -9.24 6.98
C LYS A 304 8.71 -10.45 6.29
N THR A 305 7.46 -10.36 5.82
CA THR A 305 6.79 -11.43 5.08
C THR A 305 7.28 -11.59 3.64
N LEU A 306 8.04 -10.63 3.09
CA LEU A 306 8.57 -10.63 1.73
C LEU A 306 10.12 -10.72 1.65
N GLU A 307 10.80 -11.13 2.73
CA GLU A 307 12.28 -11.15 2.94
C GLU A 307 12.94 -9.79 3.34
N PRO A 308 14.04 -9.81 4.13
CA PRO A 308 14.14 -8.93 5.30
C PRO A 308 15.11 -7.73 5.15
N ARG A 309 14.62 -6.52 5.49
CA ARG A 309 15.18 -5.53 6.47
C ARG A 309 14.93 -4.06 6.07
N MET A 310 14.21 -3.38 6.96
CA MET A 310 14.05 -1.93 7.20
C MET A 310 14.28 -0.91 6.08
N MET A 311 13.19 -0.25 5.69
CA MET A 311 13.15 1.21 5.55
C MET A 311 11.84 1.81 6.09
N LYS A 312 11.94 3.04 6.63
CA LYS A 312 10.80 3.92 6.92
C LYS A 312 10.48 4.70 5.65
N GLY A 313 9.23 4.72 5.20
CA GLY A 313 8.83 5.57 4.06
C GLY A 313 7.63 5.02 3.28
N SER A 314 7.23 5.76 2.24
CA SER A 314 6.11 5.37 1.37
C SER A 314 6.36 4.03 0.68
N PHE A 315 5.29 3.31 0.33
CA PHE A 315 5.31 2.00 -0.33
C PHE A 315 6.29 1.94 -1.51
N PHE A 316 6.42 3.03 -2.28
CA PHE A 316 7.38 3.13 -3.37
C PHE A 316 8.85 3.10 -2.91
N HIS A 317 9.23 3.88 -1.89
CA HIS A 317 10.60 3.86 -1.34
C HIS A 317 10.91 2.51 -0.70
N ALA A 318 9.90 1.91 -0.07
CA ALA A 318 9.95 0.57 0.46
C ALA A 318 10.25 -0.46 -0.63
N MET A 319 9.49 -0.45 -1.73
CA MET A 319 9.70 -1.36 -2.86
C MET A 319 11.01 -1.10 -3.59
N CYS A 320 11.45 0.16 -3.73
CA CYS A 320 12.77 0.49 -4.26
C CYS A 320 13.88 -0.13 -3.39
N ALA A 321 13.74 -0.06 -2.06
CA ALA A 321 14.66 -0.72 -1.14
C ALA A 321 14.64 -2.26 -1.29
N ILE A 322 13.47 -2.88 -1.50
CA ILE A 322 13.37 -4.33 -1.80
C ILE A 322 14.07 -4.70 -3.12
N CYS A 323 13.93 -3.88 -4.16
CA CYS A 323 14.60 -4.13 -5.43
C CYS A 323 16.11 -4.01 -5.31
N LEU A 324 16.61 -3.07 -4.51
CA LEU A 324 18.01 -3.05 -4.11
C LEU A 324 18.35 -4.35 -3.36
N LEU A 325 17.50 -4.78 -2.41
CA LEU A 325 17.68 -5.98 -1.56
C LEU A 325 17.80 -7.30 -2.33
N ARG A 326 17.01 -7.47 -3.39
CA ARG A 326 16.92 -8.73 -4.14
C ARG A 326 18.22 -9.11 -4.87
N ASP A 327 19.06 -8.14 -5.20
CA ASP A 327 20.25 -8.35 -6.03
C ASP A 327 21.53 -8.63 -5.21
N SER A 328 21.49 -8.54 -3.86
CA SER A 328 22.65 -8.87 -3.02
C SER A 328 22.28 -9.26 -1.58
N PHE A 329 22.62 -10.46 -1.11
CA PHE A 329 22.30 -10.91 0.26
C PHE A 329 23.35 -10.53 1.34
N ASP A 330 24.33 -9.66 1.02
CA ASP A 330 25.43 -9.32 1.94
C ASP A 330 25.05 -8.23 2.96
N ILE A 331 25.03 -8.60 4.25
CA ILE A 331 24.74 -7.68 5.37
C ILE A 331 25.67 -6.46 5.43
N HIS A 332 26.94 -6.60 5.07
CA HIS A 332 27.89 -5.49 5.10
C HIS A 332 27.60 -4.50 3.97
N PHE A 333 27.23 -5.00 2.80
CA PHE A 333 26.73 -4.18 1.72
C PHE A 333 25.45 -3.43 2.14
N TRP A 334 24.52 -4.10 2.82
CA TRP A 334 23.30 -3.47 3.33
C TRP A 334 23.57 -2.31 4.29
N CYS A 335 24.45 -2.52 5.25
CA CYS A 335 24.85 -1.47 6.19
C CYS A 335 25.45 -0.26 5.48
N LYS A 336 26.21 -0.46 4.39
CA LYS A 336 26.73 0.62 3.54
C LYS A 336 25.60 1.35 2.81
N VAL A 337 24.66 0.64 2.18
CA VAL A 337 23.51 1.24 1.47
C VAL A 337 22.65 2.07 2.42
N VAL A 338 22.29 1.52 3.58
CA VAL A 338 21.47 2.23 4.59
C VAL A 338 22.21 3.46 5.13
N THR A 339 23.51 3.34 5.38
CA THR A 339 24.32 4.47 5.84
C THR A 339 24.40 5.56 4.78
N PHE A 340 24.54 5.18 3.50
CA PHE A 340 24.53 6.10 2.38
C PHE A 340 23.18 6.83 2.28
N LEU A 341 22.06 6.11 2.28
CA LEU A 341 20.73 6.74 2.17
C LEU A 341 20.42 7.67 3.34
N ARG A 342 20.80 7.29 4.57
CA ARG A 342 20.68 8.18 5.74
C ARG A 342 21.53 9.44 5.60
N ARG A 343 22.72 9.35 5.00
CA ARG A 343 23.57 10.52 4.73
C ARG A 343 22.95 11.39 3.65
N LEU A 344 22.40 10.79 2.61
CA LEU A 344 21.70 11.47 1.53
C LEU A 344 20.51 12.26 2.05
N ASP A 345 19.64 11.65 2.85
CA ASP A 345 18.49 12.32 3.45
C ASP A 345 18.90 13.49 4.36
N LYS A 346 19.89 13.27 5.23
CA LYS A 346 20.43 14.35 6.09
C LYS A 346 20.99 15.51 5.28
N TRP A 347 21.72 15.21 4.22
CA TRP A 347 22.26 16.22 3.32
C TRP A 347 21.14 16.96 2.59
N HIS A 348 20.11 16.27 2.11
CA HIS A 348 18.99 16.88 1.40
C HIS A 348 18.20 17.82 2.32
N VAL A 349 17.93 17.38 3.56
CA VAL A 349 17.32 18.24 4.59
C VAL A 349 18.22 19.45 4.90
N SER A 350 19.53 19.27 4.98
CA SER A 350 20.46 20.38 5.24
C SER A 350 20.58 21.37 4.09
N LYS A 351 20.52 20.92 2.83
CA LYS A 351 20.75 21.75 1.63
C LYS A 351 19.45 22.38 1.11
N PHE A 352 18.33 21.66 1.21
CA PHE A 352 17.05 22.05 0.62
C PHE A 352 15.91 22.23 1.65
N GLY A 353 16.15 21.93 2.92
CA GLY A 353 15.16 22.11 4.00
C GLY A 353 14.04 21.05 4.01
N GLU A 354 14.07 20.08 3.11
CA GLU A 354 13.06 19.02 3.01
C GLU A 354 13.67 17.64 2.75
N HIS A 355 12.91 16.59 3.09
CA HIS A 355 13.33 15.21 2.88
C HIS A 355 13.31 14.85 1.38
N LEU A 356 14.23 13.98 0.94
CA LEU A 356 14.34 13.57 -0.47
C LEU A 356 13.03 13.00 -1.00
N SER A 357 12.38 12.14 -0.20
CA SER A 357 11.09 11.54 -0.55
C SER A 357 9.98 12.57 -0.78
N HIS A 358 10.01 13.68 -0.06
CA HIS A 358 9.00 14.73 -0.18
C HIS A 358 9.22 15.57 -1.45
N ALA A 359 10.48 15.91 -1.75
CA ALA A 359 10.83 16.56 -3.01
C ALA A 359 10.43 15.69 -4.21
N LEU A 360 10.76 14.39 -4.15
CA LEU A 360 10.33 13.42 -5.14
C LEU A 360 8.80 13.37 -5.21
N ASP A 361 8.04 13.17 -4.13
CA ASP A 361 6.57 13.08 -4.19
C ASP A 361 5.89 14.32 -4.81
N GLN A 362 6.51 15.50 -4.69
CA GLN A 362 6.07 16.76 -5.27
C GLN A 362 6.55 17.01 -6.71
N ASN A 363 7.29 16.06 -7.30
CA ASN A 363 7.91 16.20 -8.62
C ASN A 363 8.86 17.42 -8.71
N LYS A 364 9.49 17.76 -7.59
CA LYS A 364 10.56 18.76 -7.54
C LYS A 364 11.90 18.11 -7.89
N PRO A 365 12.88 18.90 -8.35
CA PRO A 365 14.23 18.41 -8.56
C PRO A 365 14.80 17.77 -7.29
N ALA A 366 15.27 16.53 -7.41
CA ALA A 366 15.83 15.77 -6.29
C ALA A 366 17.27 15.37 -6.61
N HIS A 367 18.17 15.60 -5.66
CA HIS A 367 19.60 15.49 -5.89
C HIS A 367 20.19 14.31 -5.13
N PHE A 368 21.02 13.52 -5.79
CA PHE A 368 21.81 12.46 -5.16
C PHE A 368 23.14 12.24 -5.88
N TRP A 369 24.02 11.43 -5.30
CA TRP A 369 25.30 11.06 -5.92
C TRP A 369 25.47 9.55 -5.92
N SER A 370 26.43 9.04 -6.70
CA SER A 370 26.72 7.62 -6.71
C SER A 370 27.48 7.20 -5.44
N MET A 371 27.18 6.02 -4.91
CA MET A 371 27.91 5.41 -3.79
C MET A 371 29.40 5.22 -4.10
N ALA A 372 29.74 4.90 -5.35
CA ALA A 372 31.12 4.73 -5.79
C ALA A 372 31.77 6.03 -6.28
N ARG A 373 30.97 7.05 -6.66
CA ARG A 373 31.46 8.30 -7.27
C ARG A 373 30.77 9.50 -6.64
N THR A 374 31.48 10.18 -5.76
CA THR A 374 30.98 11.38 -5.06
C THR A 374 31.26 12.68 -5.80
N SER A 375 31.94 12.63 -6.95
CA SER A 375 32.30 13.81 -7.76
C SER A 375 31.23 14.22 -8.78
N GLU A 376 30.22 13.38 -8.99
CA GLU A 376 29.13 13.58 -9.95
C GLU A 376 27.81 13.60 -9.17
N GLU A 377 27.02 14.66 -9.35
CA GLU A 377 25.67 14.83 -8.82
C GLU A 377 24.66 14.38 -9.90
N ILE A 378 23.67 13.60 -9.51
CA ILE A 378 22.57 13.16 -10.35
C ILE A 378 21.33 13.92 -9.89
N VAL A 379 20.72 14.63 -10.82
CA VAL A 379 19.49 15.39 -10.59
C VAL A 379 18.34 14.63 -11.22
N VAL A 380 17.36 14.24 -10.41
CA VAL A 380 16.06 13.76 -10.89
C VAL A 380 15.22 14.98 -11.25
N CYS A 381 14.94 15.16 -12.54
CA CYS A 381 14.21 16.32 -13.04
C CYS A 381 12.70 16.07 -13.10
N HIS A 382 12.31 14.86 -13.49
CA HIS A 382 10.91 14.49 -13.66
C HIS A 382 10.73 13.00 -13.35
N GLN A 383 9.58 12.66 -12.80
CA GLN A 383 9.16 11.28 -12.58
C GLN A 383 7.78 11.09 -13.21
N TYR A 384 7.62 9.97 -13.89
CA TYR A 384 6.38 9.55 -14.49
C TYR A 384 6.24 8.03 -14.40
N GLU A 385 5.02 7.55 -14.57
CA GLU A 385 4.70 6.14 -14.64
C GLU A 385 4.07 5.85 -16.01
N CYS A 386 4.45 4.73 -16.60
CA CYS A 386 3.93 4.30 -17.90
C CYS A 386 3.47 2.85 -17.84
N SER A 387 2.61 2.45 -18.78
CA SER A 387 2.16 1.06 -18.87
C SER A 387 3.31 0.15 -19.30
N SER A 388 3.36 -1.08 -18.79
CA SER A 388 4.43 -2.06 -19.09
C SER A 388 4.49 -2.53 -20.55
N GLN A 389 3.60 -2.05 -21.43
CA GLN A 389 3.60 -2.33 -22.86
C GLN A 389 4.48 -1.35 -23.66
N GLU A 390 4.97 -0.27 -23.04
CA GLU A 390 5.86 0.72 -23.66
C GLU A 390 7.35 0.30 -23.55
N GLU A 391 8.19 0.82 -24.46
CA GLU A 391 9.63 0.54 -24.42
C GLU A 391 10.24 1.07 -23.11
N VAL A 392 10.86 0.17 -22.34
CA VAL A 392 11.38 0.51 -21.02
C VAL A 392 12.83 0.95 -21.10
N PRO A 393 13.26 1.97 -20.34
CA PRO A 393 14.64 2.41 -20.33
C PRO A 393 15.60 1.27 -19.97
N LYS A 394 16.70 1.16 -20.72
CA LYS A 394 17.73 0.12 -20.51
C LYS A 394 18.58 0.37 -19.26
N ILE A 395 18.55 1.58 -18.71
CA ILE A 395 19.37 1.98 -17.56
C ILE A 395 18.54 1.82 -16.29
N ALA A 396 18.96 0.92 -15.40
CA ALA A 396 18.41 0.82 -14.06
C ALA A 396 19.00 1.92 -13.16
N LEU A 397 18.14 2.70 -12.49
CA LEU A 397 18.59 3.80 -11.61
C LEU A 397 19.44 3.29 -10.44
N ALA A 398 19.13 2.08 -9.95
CA ALA A 398 19.92 1.39 -8.94
C ALA A 398 21.38 1.20 -9.37
N SER A 399 21.62 0.76 -10.61
CA SER A 399 22.97 0.55 -11.14
C SER A 399 23.78 1.85 -11.25
N VAL A 400 23.10 2.97 -11.49
CA VAL A 400 23.72 4.31 -11.48
C VAL A 400 24.02 4.74 -10.03
N MET A 401 23.08 4.53 -9.10
CA MET A 401 23.27 4.82 -7.67
C MET A 401 24.47 4.04 -7.10
N TYR A 402 24.61 2.75 -7.45
CA TYR A 402 25.78 1.95 -7.05
C TYR A 402 27.07 2.38 -7.75
N GLY A 403 26.96 3.00 -8.93
CA GLY A 403 28.11 3.41 -9.75
C GLY A 403 28.63 2.34 -10.70
N SER A 404 27.88 1.24 -10.85
CA SER A 404 28.16 0.16 -11.82
C SER A 404 27.96 0.62 -13.27
N VAL A 405 27.07 1.60 -13.48
CA VAL A 405 26.78 2.19 -14.80
C VAL A 405 27.07 3.69 -14.76
N LYS A 406 27.78 4.20 -15.79
CA LYS A 406 27.94 5.64 -16.02
C LYS A 406 26.92 6.11 -17.06
N PRO A 407 25.99 7.02 -16.73
CA PRO A 407 25.10 7.59 -17.73
C PRO A 407 25.85 8.59 -18.62
N PRO A 408 25.45 8.75 -19.90
CA PRO A 408 26.12 9.64 -20.85
C PRO A 408 25.73 11.12 -20.73
N GLY A 409 24.98 11.53 -19.69
CA GLY A 409 24.46 12.90 -19.53
C GLY A 409 23.02 12.87 -19.00
N ARG A 410 22.06 13.39 -19.78
CA ARG A 410 20.63 13.20 -19.51
C ARG A 410 20.20 11.81 -19.92
N PHE A 411 19.45 11.12 -19.05
CA PHE A 411 19.00 9.75 -19.28
C PHE A 411 17.66 9.48 -18.60
N GLU A 412 16.99 8.42 -19.03
CA GLU A 412 15.84 7.86 -18.33
C GLU A 412 16.29 6.64 -17.55
N GLY A 413 16.04 6.65 -16.24
CA GLY A 413 16.36 5.57 -15.33
C GLY A 413 15.09 4.82 -14.95
N LEU A 414 15.03 3.52 -15.23
CA LEU A 414 14.02 2.64 -14.66
C LEU A 414 14.31 2.49 -13.16
N VAL A 415 13.36 2.93 -12.34
CA VAL A 415 13.46 2.82 -10.88
C VAL A 415 12.89 1.50 -10.41
N TRP A 416 11.71 1.15 -10.93
CA TRP A 416 10.98 -0.03 -10.51
C TRP A 416 9.96 -0.45 -11.55
N ARG A 417 9.74 -1.76 -11.67
CA ARG A 417 8.62 -2.35 -12.39
C ARG A 417 7.69 -3.00 -11.39
N SER A 418 6.43 -2.57 -11.35
CA SER A 418 5.46 -3.16 -10.44
C SER A 418 5.15 -4.60 -10.82
N PRO A 419 5.32 -5.59 -9.91
CA PRO A 419 4.83 -6.94 -10.12
C PRO A 419 3.34 -7.08 -9.79
N ILE A 420 2.69 -5.97 -9.40
CA ILE A 420 1.28 -5.91 -9.01
C ILE A 420 0.54 -5.03 -10.03
N PRO A 421 -0.69 -5.39 -10.43
CA PRO A 421 -1.53 -4.54 -11.28
C PRO A 421 -1.59 -3.06 -10.80
N PRO A 422 -1.62 -2.08 -11.72
CA PRO A 422 -1.72 -2.21 -13.18
C PRO A 422 -0.36 -2.46 -13.89
N TYR A 423 0.67 -2.90 -13.16
CA TYR A 423 2.00 -3.23 -13.71
C TYR A 423 2.69 -2.02 -14.35
N TYR A 424 2.63 -0.87 -13.68
CA TYR A 424 3.34 0.32 -14.13
C TYR A 424 4.86 0.17 -14.02
N ASP A 425 5.55 0.77 -14.99
CA ASP A 425 6.97 1.06 -14.92
C ASP A 425 7.17 2.47 -14.39
N TYR A 426 8.04 2.61 -13.39
CA TYR A 426 8.34 3.88 -12.73
C TYR A 426 9.68 4.39 -13.23
N ILE A 427 9.63 5.53 -13.92
CA ILE A 427 10.78 6.07 -14.65
C ILE A 427 11.10 7.46 -14.12
N HIS A 428 12.40 7.71 -13.92
CA HIS A 428 12.94 9.02 -13.59
C HIS A 428 13.74 9.56 -14.77
N THR A 429 13.42 10.76 -15.23
CA THR A 429 14.31 11.52 -16.10
C THR A 429 15.38 12.18 -15.24
N CYS A 430 16.63 11.82 -15.49
CA CYS A 430 17.78 12.24 -14.72
C CYS A 430 18.80 12.98 -15.57
N GLU A 431 19.59 13.86 -14.95
CA GLU A 431 20.73 14.55 -15.54
C GLU A 431 21.96 14.41 -14.63
N VAL A 432 23.11 14.09 -15.24
CA VAL A 432 24.40 14.06 -14.53
C VAL A 432 25.06 15.43 -14.60
N GLN A 433 25.46 15.96 -13.45
CA GLN A 433 26.14 17.24 -13.29
C GLN A 433 27.46 17.05 -12.53
N ASP A 434 28.53 17.69 -13.00
CA ASP A 434 29.81 17.67 -12.28
C ASP A 434 29.74 18.57 -11.03
N LEU A 435 30.15 18.06 -9.88
CA LEU A 435 30.33 18.87 -8.68
C LEU A 435 31.53 19.81 -8.87
N LYS A 436 31.27 21.01 -9.40
CA LYS A 436 32.27 22.08 -9.43
C LYS A 436 32.67 22.40 -7.98
N THR A 437 33.89 22.03 -7.60
CA THR A 437 34.51 22.50 -6.37
C THR A 437 34.63 24.02 -6.48
N THR A 438 33.84 24.76 -5.71
CA THR A 438 34.02 26.19 -5.51
C THR A 438 35.29 26.40 -4.70
N ALA A 439 36.45 26.25 -5.34
CA ALA A 439 37.71 26.67 -4.78
C ALA A 439 37.65 28.19 -4.67
N ALA A 440 37.39 28.67 -3.45
CA ALA A 440 37.50 30.07 -3.11
C ALA A 440 38.88 30.56 -3.57
N LYS A 441 38.91 31.40 -4.62
CA LYS A 441 40.08 32.21 -4.94
C LYS A 441 40.28 33.15 -3.76
N ARG A 442 41.03 32.71 -2.75
CA ARG A 442 41.69 33.61 -1.79
C ARG A 442 42.64 34.48 -2.60
N LYS A 443 42.17 35.68 -2.99
CA LYS A 443 43.06 36.77 -3.39
C LYS A 443 44.00 37.01 -2.21
N ARG A 444 45.29 36.74 -2.40
CA ARG A 444 46.33 37.38 -1.60
C ARG A 444 46.33 38.84 -2.01
N SER A 445 45.95 39.71 -1.08
CA SER A 445 46.29 41.12 -1.06
C SER A 445 47.09 41.35 0.20
#